data_AF-A0A4Z1H5X6-F1
#
_entry.id   AF-A0A4Z1H5X6-F1
#
_cell.length_a   1.000
_cell.length_b   1.000
_cell.length_c   1.000
_cell.angle_alpha   90.00
_cell.angle_beta   90.00
_cell.angle_gamma   90.00
#
_symmetry.space_group_name_H-M   'P 1'
#
loop_
_entity.id
_entity.type
_entity.pdbx_description
1 polymer ?
#
loop_
_entity_poly.entity_id
_entity_poly.type
_entity_poly.pdbx_seq_one_letter_code
_entity_poly.pdbx_strand_id
1 'polypeptide(L)'
;MASLRRTFGMSEPIRRGMELKITREGEWRPLALGGGGPGLHEEILRGSDTTISWEDVFKGDETRTLPGFHEEVERKVKMGF
;
A
#
# COMPACT_ATOMS: atom_id res chain seq x y z
N MET A 1 -8.45 -0.60 -19.07
CA MET A 1 -9.94 -0.53 -19.16
C MET A 1 -10.48 -0.40 -20.57
N ALA A 2 -9.87 0.38 -21.47
CA ALA A 2 -10.34 0.49 -22.86
C ALA A 2 -10.34 -0.85 -23.62
N SER A 3 -9.37 -1.74 -23.34
CA SER A 3 -9.33 -3.11 -23.88
C SER A 3 -10.50 -3.96 -23.37
N LEU A 4 -10.70 -4.02 -22.05
CA LEU A 4 -11.81 -4.77 -21.43
C LEU A 4 -13.17 -4.36 -22.02
N ARG A 5 -13.42 -3.05 -22.13
CA ARG A 5 -14.68 -2.54 -22.69
C ARG A 5 -14.91 -2.99 -24.13
N ARG A 6 -13.85 -3.02 -24.95
CA ARG A 6 -13.95 -3.41 -26.36
C ARG A 6 -14.19 -4.90 -26.53
N THR A 7 -13.54 -5.73 -25.72
CA THR A 7 -13.63 -7.20 -25.86
C THR A 7 -14.86 -7.78 -25.17
N PHE A 8 -15.27 -7.22 -24.04
CA PHE A 8 -16.28 -7.83 -23.16
C PHE A 8 -17.46 -6.92 -22.80
N GLY A 9 -17.49 -5.70 -23.36
CA GLY A 9 -18.55 -4.73 -23.07
C GLY A 9 -18.38 -4.00 -21.74
N MET A 10 -19.42 -3.27 -21.33
CA MET A 10 -19.34 -2.38 -20.15
C MET A 10 -19.39 -3.11 -18.81
N SER A 11 -19.91 -4.34 -18.76
CA SER A 11 -19.98 -5.14 -17.54
C SER A 11 -18.60 -5.39 -16.93
N GLU A 12 -17.60 -5.72 -17.76
CA GLU A 12 -16.28 -6.11 -17.28
C GLU A 12 -15.49 -4.98 -16.60
N PRO A 13 -15.36 -3.77 -17.18
CA PRO A 13 -14.73 -2.65 -16.46
C PRO A 13 -15.42 -2.30 -15.14
N ILE A 14 -16.75 -2.42 -15.06
CA ILE A 14 -17.53 -2.13 -13.86
C ILE A 14 -17.25 -3.17 -12.79
N ARG A 15 -17.42 -4.46 -13.14
CA ARG A 15 -17.12 -5.58 -12.25
C ARG A 15 -15.69 -5.48 -11.73
N ARG A 16 -14.74 -5.25 -12.62
CA ARG A 16 -13.33 -5.16 -12.27
C ARG A 16 -13.02 -3.99 -11.33
N GLY A 17 -13.67 -2.84 -11.54
CA GLY A 17 -13.57 -1.71 -10.63
C GLY A 17 -14.14 -2.02 -9.24
N MET A 18 -15.26 -2.73 -9.19
CA MET A 18 -15.89 -3.16 -7.93
C MET A 18 -15.01 -4.17 -7.17
N GLU A 19 -14.46 -5.18 -7.86
CA GLU A 19 -13.55 -6.17 -7.25
C GLU A 19 -12.34 -5.49 -6.60
N LEU A 20 -11.68 -4.59 -7.33
CA LEU A 20 -10.54 -3.83 -6.79
C LEU A 20 -10.93 -2.93 -5.61
N LYS A 21 -12.12 -2.34 -5.64
CA LYS A 21 -12.64 -1.52 -4.52
C LYS A 21 -12.85 -2.39 -3.28
N ILE A 22 -13.49 -3.55 -3.43
CA ILE A 22 -13.78 -4.48 -2.34
C ILE A 22 -12.48 -4.97 -1.70
N THR A 23 -11.48 -5.36 -2.49
CA THR A 23 -10.20 -5.81 -1.92
C THR A 23 -9.50 -4.68 -1.19
N ARG A 24 -9.51 -3.46 -1.74
CA ARG A 24 -8.86 -2.31 -1.11
C ARG A 24 -9.53 -1.86 0.20
N GLU A 25 -10.86 -1.93 0.28
CA GLU A 25 -11.63 -1.51 1.46
C GLU A 25 -11.79 -2.61 2.51
N GLY A 26 -11.80 -3.88 2.09
CA GLY A 26 -12.05 -5.03 2.95
C GLY A 26 -10.81 -5.73 3.47
N GLU A 27 -9.62 -5.39 2.98
CA GLU A 27 -8.38 -6.03 3.40
C GLU A 27 -7.86 -5.44 4.72
N TRP A 28 -7.48 -6.35 5.62
CA TRP A 28 -6.79 -6.00 6.85
C TRP A 28 -5.35 -6.50 6.78
N ARG A 29 -4.39 -5.59 7.03
CA ARG A 29 -2.97 -5.91 7.10
C ARG A 29 -2.37 -5.30 8.37
N PRO A 30 -1.68 -6.08 9.22
CA PRO A 30 -0.98 -5.53 10.37
C PRO A 30 0.00 -4.43 9.94
N LEU A 31 0.04 -3.32 10.70
CA LEU A 31 0.98 -2.22 10.45
C LEU A 31 2.44 -2.70 10.40
N ALA A 32 2.80 -3.67 11.23
CA ALA A 32 4.12 -4.30 11.27
C ALA A 32 4.54 -4.95 9.93
N LEU A 33 3.59 -5.27 9.05
CA LEU A 33 3.86 -5.83 7.71
C LEU A 33 3.89 -4.75 6.62
N GLY A 34 4.12 -3.48 6.97
CA GLY A 34 4.24 -2.38 6.01
C GLY A 34 2.88 -1.84 5.56
N GLY A 35 2.00 -1.53 6.52
CA GLY A 35 0.67 -0.98 6.22
C GLY A 35 0.70 0.24 5.29
N GLY A 36 -0.35 0.41 4.49
CA GLY A 36 -0.50 1.53 3.54
C GLY A 36 -0.18 1.20 2.07
N GLY A 37 0.36 0.01 1.78
CA GLY A 37 0.49 -0.51 0.42
C GLY A 37 -0.76 -1.27 -0.08
N PRO A 38 -0.81 -1.64 -1.37
CA PRO A 38 -1.73 -2.66 -1.85
C PRO A 38 -1.53 -3.94 -1.04
N GLY A 39 -2.59 -4.69 -0.80
CA GLY A 39 -2.45 -6.00 -0.19
C GLY A 39 -2.62 -7.13 -1.19
N LEU A 40 -2.48 -8.37 -0.69
CA LEU A 40 -2.28 -9.56 -1.51
C LEU A 40 -3.44 -9.78 -2.48
N HIS A 41 -4.67 -9.54 -2.03
CA HIS A 41 -5.85 -9.74 -2.86
C HIS A 41 -5.91 -8.74 -4.02
N GLU A 42 -5.50 -7.51 -3.77
CA GLU A 42 -5.42 -6.49 -4.82
C GLU A 42 -4.31 -6.83 -5.83
N GLU A 43 -3.16 -7.33 -5.36
CA GLU A 43 -2.03 -7.75 -6.20
C GLU A 43 -2.37 -8.95 -7.09
N ILE A 44 -3.05 -9.97 -6.54
CA ILE A 44 -3.55 -11.12 -7.30
C ILE A 44 -4.50 -10.66 -8.39
N LEU A 45 -5.44 -9.76 -8.04
CA LEU A 45 -6.33 -9.20 -9.05
C LEU A 45 -5.49 -8.54 -10.14
N ARG A 46 -4.59 -7.61 -9.80
CA ARG A 46 -3.73 -6.88 -10.75
C ARG A 46 -2.78 -7.78 -11.55
N GLY A 47 -2.55 -9.01 -11.11
CA GLY A 47 -1.59 -9.94 -11.73
C GLY A 47 -0.14 -9.57 -11.44
N SER A 48 0.10 -8.87 -10.33
CA SER A 48 1.42 -8.42 -9.89
C SER A 48 1.94 -9.17 -8.65
N ASP A 49 1.20 -10.18 -8.19
CA ASP A 49 1.50 -11.02 -7.02
C ASP A 49 2.81 -11.81 -7.13
N THR A 50 3.30 -12.00 -8.35
CA THR A 50 4.54 -12.74 -8.66
C THR A 50 5.69 -11.84 -9.10
N THR A 51 5.50 -10.52 -9.04
CA THR A 51 6.49 -9.53 -9.49
C THR A 51 6.86 -8.60 -8.36
N ILE A 52 8.08 -8.08 -8.38
CA ILE A 52 8.56 -7.09 -7.42
C ILE A 52 9.29 -5.97 -8.16
N SER A 53 9.04 -4.72 -7.75
CA SER A 53 9.74 -3.54 -8.25
C SER A 53 10.46 -2.79 -7.11
N TRP A 54 11.27 -1.80 -7.48
CA TRP A 54 11.99 -0.97 -6.50
C TRP A 54 11.02 -0.22 -5.60
N GLU A 55 9.90 0.24 -6.14
CA GLU A 55 8.85 0.96 -5.41
C GLU A 55 8.12 0.08 -4.39
N ASP A 56 8.25 -1.25 -4.47
CA ASP A 56 7.72 -2.17 -3.47
C ASP A 56 8.58 -2.22 -2.21
N VAL A 57 9.89 -2.02 -2.36
CA VAL A 57 10.89 -2.04 -1.29
C VAL A 57 11.15 -0.64 -0.73
N PHE A 58 11.24 0.35 -1.61
CA PHE A 58 11.59 1.72 -1.29
C PHE A 58 10.34 2.61 -1.34
N LYS A 59 9.78 2.91 -0.16
CA LYS A 59 8.55 3.69 0.04
C LYS A 59 8.80 5.18 0.29
N GLY A 60 10.05 5.63 0.30
CA GLY A 60 10.45 7.04 0.41
C GLY A 60 10.70 7.53 1.84
N ASP A 61 10.64 6.63 2.83
CA ASP A 61 10.97 6.95 4.22
C ASP A 61 12.44 6.59 4.57
N GLU A 62 13.20 6.03 3.61
CA GLU A 62 14.53 5.47 3.87
C GLU A 62 15.58 6.55 4.14
N THR A 63 15.39 7.74 3.59
CA THR A 63 16.26 8.90 3.86
C THR A 63 15.80 9.72 5.06
N ARG A 64 14.72 9.30 5.73
CA ARG A 64 14.20 10.05 6.87
C ARG A 64 15.11 9.81 8.07
N THR A 65 15.71 10.89 8.56
CA THR A 65 16.44 10.86 9.82
C THR A 65 15.45 10.56 10.94
N LEU A 66 15.47 9.32 11.45
CA LEU A 66 14.77 8.99 12.68
C LEU A 66 15.49 9.66 13.85
N PRO A 67 14.79 10.34 14.77
CA PRO A 67 15.40 10.89 15.96
C PRO A 67 16.13 9.78 16.72
N GLY A 68 17.30 10.08 17.25
CA GLY A 68 17.98 9.14 18.13
C GLY A 68 17.11 8.85 19.36
N PHE A 69 17.22 7.65 19.94
CA PHE A 69 16.45 7.25 21.12
C PHE A 69 16.48 8.32 22.24
N HIS A 70 17.66 8.90 22.49
CA HIS A 70 17.84 9.95 23.51
C HIS A 70 17.06 11.23 23.19
N GLU A 71 17.07 11.66 21.93
CA GLU A 71 16.34 12.85 21.45
C GLU A 71 14.82 12.65 21.50
N GLU A 72 14.35 11.42 21.35
CA GLU A 72 12.94 11.07 21.53
C GLU A 72 12.52 11.09 23.01
N VAL A 73 13.37 10.56 23.90
CA VAL A 73 13.14 10.54 25.35
C VAL A 73 13.14 11.95 25.95
N GLU A 74 14.14 12.78 25.61
CA GLU A 74 14.24 14.16 26.12
C GLU A 74 13.00 14.99 25.78
N ARG A 75 12.56 14.91 24.52
CA ARG A 75 11.32 15.54 24.05
C ARG A 75 10.08 15.06 24.80
N LYS A 76 9.98 13.74 25.06
CA LYS A 76 8.81 13.13 25.70
C LYS A 76 8.73 13.45 27.19
N VAL A 77 9.89 13.56 27.84
CA VAL A 77 10.03 13.89 29.27
C VAL A 77 10.05 15.42 29.49
N LYS A 78 10.01 16.23 28.43
CA LYS A 78 10.11 17.70 28.48
C LYS A 78 11.36 18.17 29.26
N MET A 79 12.44 17.39 29.16
CA MET A 79 13.75 17.82 29.61
C MET A 79 14.34 18.67 28.50
N GLY A 80 14.16 19.98 28.60
CA GLY A 80 14.80 20.95 27.71
C GLY A 80 15.45 22.06 28.53
N PHE A 81 16.69 22.40 28.17
CA PHE A 81 17.15 23.79 28.21
C PHE A 81 16.53 24.54 27.03
#